data_AF-F2KF14-F1
#
_entry.id   AF-F2KF14-F1
#
_cell.length_a   1.000
_cell.length_b   1.000
_cell.length_c   1.000
_cell.angle_alpha   90.00
_cell.angle_beta   90.00
_cell.angle_gamma   90.00
#
_symmetry.space_group_name_H-M   'P 1'
#
loop_
_entity.id
_entity.type
_entity.pdbx_description
1 polymer ?
#
loop_
_entity_poly.entity_id
_entity_poly.type
_entity_poly.pdbx_seq_one_letter_code
_entity_poly.pdbx_strand_id
1 'polypeptide(L)'
;MIYTTSSDKTLRTRLLRWTQPLVLSVTCCVLISHQLALKGLGKRPVEQVDSTVLQHLEDRVMELELSALDAQRGKNIVTQEDLSDLNAAIKGRVIDIETAISVTASQADLQALIQRVELVESGPKKMVQGLPPNKPSRRTRTPKKVAEPTFQILGRELRGGEDFLSIGPRGTQALGQTRLIRIGESYSGWRLESIDEQFAVFVADGVTQRLSIHQERSCPACS
;
A
#
# COMPACT_ATOMS: atom_id res chain seq x y z
N MET A 1 -13.16 -74.96 -92.13
CA MET A 1 -11.84 -74.28 -92.17
C MET A 1 -11.41 -74.02 -90.74
N ILE A 2 -10.31 -74.64 -90.30
CA ILE A 2 -9.82 -74.53 -88.92
C ILE A 2 -8.45 -73.86 -89.00
N TYR A 3 -8.33 -72.64 -88.47
CA TYR A 3 -7.06 -71.92 -88.38
C TYR A 3 -6.33 -72.37 -87.12
N THR A 4 -5.16 -72.98 -87.28
CA THR A 4 -4.27 -73.33 -86.16
C THR A 4 -3.48 -72.08 -85.74
N THR A 5 -3.56 -71.72 -84.46
CA THR A 5 -2.77 -70.67 -83.83
C THR A 5 -1.30 -71.07 -83.76
N SER A 6 -0.45 -70.39 -84.54
CA SER A 6 1.00 -70.57 -84.48
C SER A 6 1.54 -70.11 -83.12
N SER A 7 2.26 -71.03 -82.47
CA SER A 7 2.57 -71.07 -81.05
C SER A 7 3.69 -70.09 -80.66
N ASP A 8 3.26 -69.03 -79.97
CA ASP A 8 3.89 -68.13 -78.99
C ASP A 8 4.95 -68.75 -78.04
N LYS A 9 6.01 -69.39 -78.55
CA LYS A 9 7.11 -69.95 -77.73
C LYS A 9 8.35 -69.05 -77.73
N THR A 10 8.61 -68.36 -78.83
CA THR A 10 9.76 -67.46 -79.00
C THR A 10 9.56 -66.09 -78.34
N LEU A 11 8.32 -65.62 -78.23
CA LEU A 11 7.98 -64.40 -77.50
C LEU A 11 8.06 -64.63 -75.99
N ARG A 12 7.57 -65.79 -75.49
CA ARG A 12 7.61 -66.15 -74.07
C ARG A 12 9.03 -66.23 -73.49
N THR A 13 9.99 -66.80 -74.22
CA THR A 13 11.39 -66.87 -73.76
C THR A 13 12.09 -65.51 -73.78
N ARG A 14 11.71 -64.63 -74.70
CA ARG A 14 12.18 -63.24 -74.70
C ARG A 14 11.55 -62.46 -73.54
N LEU A 15 10.24 -62.56 -73.34
CA LEU A 15 9.54 -61.92 -72.22
C LEU A 15 10.12 -62.34 -70.87
N LEU A 16 10.38 -63.64 -70.66
CA LEU A 16 10.93 -64.16 -69.40
C LEU A 16 12.36 -63.67 -69.08
N ARG A 17 13.13 -63.28 -70.11
CA ARG A 17 14.48 -62.73 -69.94
C ARG A 17 14.47 -61.26 -69.49
N TRP A 18 13.36 -60.55 -69.71
CA TRP A 18 13.19 -59.15 -69.32
C TRP A 18 12.34 -58.95 -68.07
N THR A 19 11.69 -59.99 -67.53
CA THR A 19 10.90 -59.87 -66.30
C THR A 19 11.76 -59.51 -65.09
N GLN A 20 12.93 -60.13 -64.94
CA GLN A 20 13.82 -59.86 -63.81
C GLN A 20 14.32 -58.40 -63.75
N PRO A 21 14.90 -57.82 -64.83
CA PRO A 21 15.32 -56.42 -64.78
C PRO A 21 14.14 -55.46 -64.66
N LEU A 22 12.97 -55.80 -65.19
CA LEU A 22 11.77 -54.97 -65.09
C LEU A 22 11.21 -54.94 -63.67
N VAL A 23 11.13 -56.09 -63.00
CA VAL A 23 10.69 -56.16 -61.59
C VAL A 23 11.68 -55.42 -60.69
N LEU A 24 12.99 -55.57 -60.91
CA LEU A 24 14.01 -54.81 -60.17
C LEU A 24 13.92 -53.30 -60.40
N SER A 25 13.64 -52.88 -61.64
CA SER A 25 13.44 -51.45 -61.96
C SER A 25 12.20 -50.88 -61.28
N VAL A 26 11.09 -51.63 -61.26
CA VAL A 26 9.84 -51.22 -60.60
C VAL A 26 10.02 -51.17 -59.08
N THR A 27 10.64 -52.17 -58.46
CA THR A 27 10.90 -52.14 -57.01
C THR A 27 11.87 -51.01 -56.65
N CYS A 28 12.89 -50.76 -57.45
CA CYS A 28 13.79 -49.63 -57.28
C CYS A 28 13.05 -48.28 -57.36
N CYS A 29 12.16 -48.11 -58.34
CA CYS A 29 11.33 -46.90 -58.45
C CYS A 29 10.42 -46.71 -57.22
N VAL A 30 9.79 -47.77 -56.74
CA VAL A 30 8.93 -47.71 -55.53
C VAL A 30 9.77 -47.31 -54.32
N LEU A 31 10.94 -47.92 -54.11
CA LEU A 31 11.84 -47.56 -53.01
C LEU A 31 12.31 -46.11 -53.11
N ILE A 32 12.69 -45.64 -54.30
CA ILE A 32 13.09 -44.23 -54.51
C ILE A 32 11.93 -43.29 -54.19
N SER A 33 10.73 -43.56 -54.71
CA SER A 33 9.55 -42.72 -54.42
C SER A 33 9.24 -42.65 -52.92
N HIS A 34 9.37 -43.77 -52.21
CA HIS A 34 9.20 -43.84 -50.76
C HIS A 34 10.27 -43.02 -50.01
N GLN A 35 11.53 -43.10 -50.44
CA GLN A 35 12.62 -42.30 -49.87
C GLN A 35 12.43 -40.80 -50.11
N LEU A 36 11.92 -40.40 -51.28
CA LEU A 36 11.58 -38.99 -51.55
C LEU A 36 10.40 -38.52 -50.68
N ALA A 37 9.39 -39.36 -50.45
CA ALA A 37 8.27 -39.04 -49.57
C ALA A 37 8.72 -38.85 -48.11
N LEU A 38 9.58 -39.73 -47.59
CA LEU A 38 10.16 -39.61 -46.24
C LEU A 38 11.01 -38.34 -46.09
N LYS A 39 11.83 -38.01 -47.09
CA LYS A 39 12.60 -36.76 -47.11
C LYS A 39 11.72 -35.52 -47.22
N GLY A 40 10.57 -35.62 -47.88
CA GLY A 40 9.57 -34.55 -47.95
C GLY A 40 8.90 -34.27 -46.61
N LEU A 41 8.63 -35.32 -45.81
CA LEU A 41 8.04 -35.20 -44.47
C LEU A 41 9.01 -34.57 -43.46
N GLY A 42 10.33 -34.79 -43.60
CA GLY A 42 11.32 -34.14 -42.74
C GLY A 42 11.51 -32.65 -43.03
N LYS A 43 11.22 -32.20 -44.26
CA LYS A 43 11.41 -30.81 -44.69
C LYS A 43 10.17 -29.92 -44.49
N ARG A 44 8.96 -30.48 -44.57
CA ARG A 44 7.72 -29.69 -44.60
C ARG A 44 7.16 -29.17 -43.26
N PRO A 45 7.43 -29.76 -42.08
CA PRO A 45 6.94 -29.19 -40.83
C PRO A 45 7.95 -28.26 -40.14
N VAL A 46 9.27 -28.43 -40.36
CA VAL A 46 10.29 -27.66 -39.63
C VAL A 46 10.44 -26.24 -40.18
N GLU A 47 10.48 -26.06 -41.50
CA GLU A 47 10.69 -24.75 -42.13
C GLU A 47 9.46 -23.82 -42.02
N GLN A 48 8.25 -24.41 -42.04
CA GLN A 48 7.00 -23.66 -41.89
C GLN A 48 6.72 -23.29 -40.42
N VAL A 49 7.07 -24.15 -39.46
CA VAL A 49 6.93 -23.84 -38.03
C VAL A 49 7.99 -22.81 -37.61
N ASP A 50 9.23 -22.91 -38.08
CA ASP A 50 10.27 -21.93 -37.75
C ASP A 50 9.92 -20.54 -38.30
N SER A 51 9.43 -20.41 -39.54
CA SER A 51 9.07 -19.10 -40.10
C SER A 51 7.90 -18.44 -39.38
N THR A 52 6.85 -19.19 -39.04
CA THR A 52 5.69 -18.65 -38.29
C THR A 52 6.05 -18.27 -36.85
N VAL A 53 6.87 -19.09 -36.18
CA VAL A 53 7.36 -18.80 -34.82
C VAL A 53 8.29 -17.58 -34.83
N LEU A 54 9.21 -17.49 -35.79
CA LEU A 54 10.10 -16.33 -35.93
C LEU A 54 9.32 -15.03 -36.19
N GLN A 55 8.31 -15.06 -37.07
CA GLN A 55 7.44 -13.91 -37.31
C GLN A 55 6.67 -13.49 -36.06
N HIS A 56 6.14 -14.45 -35.30
CA HIS A 56 5.45 -14.16 -34.06
C HIS A 56 6.41 -13.58 -33.00
N LEU A 57 7.64 -14.09 -32.89
CA LEU A 57 8.64 -13.51 -32.00
C LEU A 57 9.00 -12.08 -32.42
N GLU A 58 9.19 -11.83 -33.71
CA GLU A 58 9.48 -10.51 -34.24
C GLU A 58 8.35 -9.51 -33.91
N ASP A 59 7.09 -9.90 -34.12
CA ASP A 59 5.92 -9.09 -33.79
C ASP A 59 5.84 -8.80 -32.28
N ARG A 60 6.09 -9.82 -31.44
CA ARG A 60 6.11 -9.68 -29.98
C ARG A 60 7.26 -8.80 -29.49
N VAL A 61 8.42 -8.83 -30.14
CA VAL A 61 9.55 -7.95 -29.81
C VAL A 61 9.20 -6.52 -30.17
N MET A 62 8.61 -6.25 -31.35
CA MET A 62 8.17 -4.90 -31.72
C MET A 62 7.09 -4.37 -30.76
N GLU A 63 6.12 -5.21 -30.37
CA GLU A 63 5.08 -4.85 -29.39
C GLU A 63 5.69 -4.49 -28.03
N LEU A 64 6.67 -5.27 -27.56
CA LEU A 64 7.37 -5.01 -26.30
C LEU A 64 8.22 -3.75 -26.36
N GLU A 65 8.91 -3.49 -27.48
CA GLU A 65 9.69 -2.26 -27.66
C GLU A 65 8.79 -1.03 -27.63
N LEU A 66 7.65 -1.05 -28.34
CA LEU A 66 6.68 0.04 -28.33
C LEU A 66 6.10 0.27 -26.91
N SER A 67 5.71 -0.81 -26.22
CA SER A 67 5.21 -0.70 -24.85
C SER A 67 6.27 -0.19 -23.87
N ALA A 68 7.54 -0.56 -24.06
CA ALA A 68 8.64 -0.08 -23.23
C ALA A 68 8.92 1.41 -23.45
N LEU A 69 8.86 1.89 -24.69
CA LEU A 69 8.94 3.31 -25.04
C LEU A 69 7.83 4.13 -24.38
N ASP A 70 6.59 3.64 -24.43
CA ASP A 70 5.44 4.30 -23.79
C ASP A 70 5.54 4.29 -22.25
N ALA A 71 5.94 3.17 -21.66
CA ALA A 71 6.16 3.07 -20.22
C ALA A 71 7.32 3.98 -19.76
N GLN A 72 8.39 4.08 -20.54
CA GLN A 72 9.50 4.97 -20.27
C GLN A 72 9.07 6.43 -20.40
N ARG A 73 8.22 6.76 -21.38
CA ARG A 73 7.60 8.08 -21.53
C ARG A 73 6.77 8.43 -20.29
N GLY A 74 5.89 7.53 -19.84
CA GLY A 74 5.09 7.73 -18.62
C GLY A 74 5.92 7.88 -17.34
N LYS A 75 7.07 7.23 -17.24
CA LYS A 75 7.98 7.30 -16.09
C LYS A 75 8.87 8.54 -16.08
N ASN A 76 9.18 9.11 -17.24
CA ASN A 76 10.11 10.25 -17.38
C ASN A 76 9.39 11.62 -17.46
N ILE A 77 8.06 11.66 -17.39
CA ILE A 77 7.27 12.91 -17.37
C ILE A 77 6.91 13.29 -15.91
N VAL A 78 7.92 13.39 -15.06
CA VAL A 78 7.89 14.37 -13.97
C VAL A 78 9.01 15.32 -14.31
N THR A 79 8.66 16.38 -15.03
CA THR A 79 9.67 17.32 -15.52
C THR A 79 10.19 18.15 -14.35
N GLN A 80 11.40 18.68 -14.49
CA GLN A 80 11.96 19.60 -13.50
C GLN A 80 11.08 20.86 -13.32
N GLU A 81 10.34 21.23 -14.38
CA GLU A 81 9.34 22.30 -14.36
C GLU A 81 8.17 21.95 -13.45
N ASP A 82 7.58 20.76 -13.58
CA ASP A 82 6.49 20.27 -12.71
C ASP A 82 6.89 20.27 -11.22
N LEU A 83 8.13 19.85 -10.92
CA LEU A 83 8.65 19.89 -9.56
C LEU A 83 8.84 21.31 -9.05
N SER A 84 9.27 22.24 -9.92
CA SER A 84 9.45 23.64 -9.55
C SER A 84 8.12 24.34 -9.30
N ASP A 85 7.09 24.02 -10.08
CA ASP A 85 5.73 24.54 -9.92
C ASP A 85 5.08 24.01 -8.64
N LEU A 86 5.22 22.71 -8.35
CA LEU A 86 4.76 22.13 -7.08
C LEU A 86 5.46 22.77 -5.89
N ASN A 87 6.77 23.00 -5.97
CA ASN A 87 7.51 23.67 -4.90
C ASN A 87 7.07 25.12 -4.73
N ALA A 88 6.82 25.85 -5.82
CA ALA A 88 6.29 27.21 -5.77
C ALA A 88 4.89 27.25 -5.13
N ALA A 89 4.00 26.31 -5.47
CA ALA A 89 2.68 26.20 -4.88
C ALA A 89 2.74 25.89 -3.38
N ILE A 90 3.63 24.98 -2.95
CA ILE A 90 3.83 24.67 -1.53
C ILE A 90 4.36 25.91 -0.79
N LYS A 91 5.36 26.61 -1.34
CA LYS A 91 5.90 27.84 -0.75
C LYS A 91 4.83 28.92 -0.59
N GLY A 92 3.97 29.11 -1.59
CA GLY A 92 2.83 30.03 -1.51
C GLY A 92 1.90 29.70 -0.35
N ARG A 93 1.49 28.43 -0.23
CA ARG A 93 0.61 27.98 0.87
C ARG A 93 1.23 28.18 2.25
N VAL A 94 2.54 27.99 2.39
CA VAL A 94 3.25 28.22 3.67
C VAL A 94 3.20 29.70 4.04
N ILE A 95 3.44 30.60 3.08
CA ILE A 95 3.35 32.05 3.30
C ILE A 95 1.92 32.47 3.66
N ASP A 96 0.91 31.91 2.98
CA ASP A 96 -0.50 32.17 3.30
C ASP A 96 -0.87 31.71 4.72
N ILE A 97 -0.34 30.56 5.17
CA ILE A 97 -0.54 30.08 6.54
C ILE A 97 0.18 30.99 7.54
N GLU A 98 1.42 31.38 7.26
CA GLU A 98 2.19 32.28 8.14
C GLU A 98 1.51 33.65 8.31
N THR A 99 0.98 34.20 7.22
CA THR A 99 0.21 35.45 7.26
C THR A 99 -1.13 35.27 8.00
N ALA A 100 -1.86 34.17 7.77
CA ALA A 100 -3.10 33.89 8.50
C ALA A 100 -2.85 33.71 10.02
N ILE A 101 -1.77 33.04 10.41
CA ILE A 101 -1.37 32.89 11.81
C ILE A 101 -0.98 34.24 12.41
N SER A 102 -0.19 35.06 11.72
CA SER A 102 0.21 36.38 12.25
C SER A 102 -0.95 37.38 12.34
N VAL A 103 -1.94 37.30 11.44
CA VAL A 103 -3.19 38.09 11.55
C VAL A 103 -4.06 37.61 12.71
N THR A 104 -4.22 36.30 12.90
CA THR A 104 -5.05 35.73 13.98
C THR A 104 -4.38 35.84 15.35
N ALA A 105 -3.05 35.80 15.38
CA ALA A 105 -2.22 36.02 16.56
C ALA A 105 -1.72 37.46 16.65
N SER A 106 -2.50 38.44 16.16
CA SER A 106 -2.10 39.84 16.28
C SER A 106 -1.86 40.11 17.76
N GLN A 107 -0.62 40.52 18.07
CA GLN A 107 -0.20 40.81 19.44
C GLN A 107 -1.13 41.82 20.12
N ALA A 108 -1.80 42.65 19.32
CA ALA A 108 -2.84 43.59 19.73
C ALA A 108 -4.11 42.89 20.28
N ASP A 109 -4.63 41.86 19.62
CA ASP A 109 -5.81 41.12 20.12
C ASP A 109 -5.50 40.36 21.41
N LEU A 110 -4.30 39.78 21.49
CA LEU A 110 -3.84 39.07 22.68
C LEU A 110 -3.63 40.04 23.85
N GLN A 111 -3.04 41.23 23.60
CA GLN A 111 -2.93 42.30 24.59
C GLN A 111 -4.31 42.84 25.02
N ALA A 112 -5.26 43.00 24.09
CA ALA A 112 -6.61 43.42 24.42
C ALA A 112 -7.33 42.38 25.29
N LEU A 113 -7.12 41.08 25.03
CA LEU A 113 -7.64 40.01 25.87
C LEU A 113 -7.01 40.02 27.27
N ILE A 114 -5.69 40.20 27.36
CA ILE A 114 -4.98 40.34 28.64
C ILE A 114 -5.53 41.53 29.44
N GLN A 115 -5.69 42.70 28.81
CA GLN A 115 -6.24 43.89 29.46
C GLN A 115 -7.69 43.68 29.93
N ARG A 116 -8.51 42.95 29.17
CA ARG A 116 -9.88 42.61 29.58
C ARG A 116 -9.89 41.64 30.75
N VAL A 117 -9.00 40.65 30.77
CA VAL A 117 -8.84 39.74 31.90
C VAL A 117 -8.37 40.52 33.13
N GLU A 118 -7.38 41.40 33.00
CA GLU A 118 -6.90 42.25 34.09
C GLU A 118 -7.99 43.20 34.60
N LEU A 119 -8.85 43.74 33.74
CA LEU A 119 -10.01 44.56 34.13
C LEU A 119 -11.07 43.74 34.90
N VAL A 120 -11.29 42.49 34.50
CA VAL A 120 -12.21 41.55 35.18
C VAL A 120 -11.65 41.09 36.53
N GLU A 121 -10.33 40.85 36.60
CA GLU A 121 -9.63 40.47 37.84
C GLU A 121 -9.47 41.64 38.81
N SER A 122 -9.25 42.86 38.30
CA SER A 122 -9.13 44.09 39.11
C SER A 122 -10.47 44.69 39.52
N GLY A 123 -11.59 44.24 38.93
CA GLY A 123 -12.95 44.52 39.38
C GLY A 123 -13.19 43.95 40.79
N PRO A 124 -13.09 44.77 41.85
CA PRO A 124 -13.05 44.25 43.21
C PRO A 124 -14.48 44.04 43.70
N LYS A 125 -14.74 42.84 44.23
CA LYS A 125 -15.11 42.67 45.64
C LYS A 125 -16.10 43.72 46.18
N LYS A 126 -17.25 43.92 45.51
CA LYS A 126 -18.36 44.77 45.99
C LYS A 126 -19.63 43.98 46.33
N MET A 127 -19.48 42.70 46.67
CA MET A 127 -20.53 41.88 47.30
C MET A 127 -19.95 41.03 48.45
N VAL A 128 -19.08 41.58 49.29
CA VAL A 128 -18.75 40.96 50.58
C VAL A 128 -18.52 42.06 51.62
N GLN A 129 -19.58 42.76 52.00
CA GLN A 129 -19.60 43.49 53.27
C GLN A 129 -20.42 42.69 54.27
N GLY A 130 -19.73 42.19 55.29
CA GLY A 130 -20.33 41.72 56.53
C GLY A 130 -20.25 40.22 56.79
N LEU A 131 -19.05 39.68 57.06
CA LEU A 131 -18.88 38.56 58.01
C LEU A 131 -17.41 38.52 58.52
N PRO A 132 -17.17 38.20 59.81
CA PRO A 132 -15.89 38.41 60.52
C PRO A 132 -14.80 37.40 60.09
N PRO A 133 -13.52 37.63 60.49
CA PRO A 133 -12.38 37.02 59.80
C PRO A 133 -12.24 35.55 60.20
N ASN A 134 -12.56 34.64 59.28
CA ASN A 134 -12.16 33.25 59.43
C ASN A 134 -10.85 32.99 58.67
N LYS A 135 -9.89 32.51 59.44
CA LYS A 135 -8.54 32.04 59.07
C LYS A 135 -8.56 31.24 57.75
N PRO A 136 -7.51 31.28 56.90
CA PRO A 136 -7.48 30.51 55.67
C PRO A 136 -7.44 29.02 55.98
N SER A 137 -8.63 28.41 56.08
CA SER A 137 -8.76 26.96 56.04
C SER A 137 -8.43 26.55 54.61
N ARG A 138 -7.25 25.94 54.46
CA ARG A 138 -6.86 25.12 53.31
C ARG A 138 -8.06 24.24 52.99
N ARG A 139 -8.85 24.62 51.97
CA ARG A 139 -9.89 23.74 51.44
C ARG A 139 -9.16 22.61 50.74
N THR A 140 -8.79 21.61 51.52
CA THR A 140 -8.61 20.25 51.05
C THR A 140 -9.96 19.89 50.44
N ARG A 141 -10.10 20.12 49.13
CA ARG A 141 -11.29 19.71 48.39
C ARG A 141 -11.35 18.22 48.58
N THR A 142 -12.35 17.78 49.33
CA THR A 142 -12.63 16.37 49.59
C THR A 142 -12.55 15.63 48.26
N PRO A 143 -11.76 14.54 48.16
CA PRO A 143 -11.67 13.81 46.91
C PRO A 143 -13.06 13.23 46.65
N LYS A 144 -13.79 13.83 45.70
CA LYS A 144 -14.97 13.21 45.10
C LYS A 144 -14.49 11.86 44.59
N LYS A 145 -15.15 10.78 45.03
CA LYS A 145 -14.80 9.38 44.80
C LYS A 145 -14.23 9.23 43.38
N VAL A 146 -12.92 9.06 43.31
CA VAL A 146 -12.19 8.94 42.06
C VAL A 146 -12.73 7.71 41.37
N ALA A 147 -13.42 7.88 40.23
CA ALA A 147 -13.82 6.74 39.43
C ALA A 147 -12.52 6.03 39.02
N GLU A 148 -12.39 4.74 39.31
CA GLU A 148 -11.23 4.01 38.82
C GLU A 148 -11.38 3.84 37.30
N PRO A 149 -10.35 4.17 36.50
CA PRO A 149 -10.42 3.94 35.07
C PRO A 149 -10.54 2.43 34.82
N THR A 150 -11.48 2.05 33.96
CA THR A 150 -11.66 0.67 33.49
C THR A 150 -10.62 0.27 32.43
N PHE A 151 -9.79 1.23 32.02
CA PHE A 151 -8.71 1.07 31.06
C PHE A 151 -7.35 1.36 31.72
N GLN A 152 -6.29 0.88 31.07
CA GLN A 152 -4.92 1.22 31.37
C GLN A 152 -4.32 2.01 30.20
N ILE A 153 -3.38 2.89 30.52
CA ILE A 153 -2.59 3.60 29.52
C ILE A 153 -1.41 2.70 29.15
N LEU A 154 -1.26 2.45 27.85
CA LEU A 154 -0.19 1.61 27.32
C LEU A 154 1.01 2.46 26.89
N GLY A 155 0.78 3.68 26.40
CA GLY A 155 1.84 4.60 26.01
C GLY A 155 1.34 5.82 25.23
N ARG A 156 2.26 6.72 24.93
CA ARG A 156 2.08 7.85 24.02
C ARG A 156 2.60 7.47 22.64
N GLU A 157 1.92 7.93 21.60
CA GLU A 157 2.36 7.76 20.22
C GLU A 157 2.22 9.07 19.43
N LEU A 158 3.26 9.46 18.71
CA LEU A 158 3.26 10.64 17.85
C LEU A 158 3.02 10.22 16.40
N ARG A 159 1.97 10.73 15.75
CA ARG A 159 1.68 10.44 14.34
C ARG A 159 1.36 11.73 13.59
N GLY A 160 2.13 12.01 12.54
CA GLY A 160 1.88 13.19 11.70
C GLY A 160 1.97 14.52 12.46
N GLY A 161 2.71 14.58 13.57
CA GLY A 161 2.79 15.76 14.44
C GLY A 161 1.68 15.87 15.49
N GLU A 162 0.75 14.90 15.55
CA GLU A 162 -0.30 14.84 16.57
C GLU A 162 0.01 13.78 17.62
N ASP A 163 -0.20 14.13 18.89
CA ASP A 163 -0.07 13.20 20.02
C ASP A 163 -1.33 12.36 20.20
N PHE A 164 -1.14 11.05 20.23
CA PHE A 164 -2.15 10.06 20.54
C PHE A 164 -1.79 9.32 21.83
N LEU A 165 -2.83 8.93 22.56
CA LEU A 165 -2.69 8.08 23.73
C LEU A 165 -3.22 6.69 23.41
N SER A 166 -2.38 5.69 23.63
CA SER A 166 -2.71 4.28 23.50
C SER A 166 -3.31 3.77 24.80
N ILE A 167 -4.55 3.30 24.73
CA ILE A 167 -5.32 2.80 25.87
C ILE A 167 -5.91 1.43 25.57
N GLY A 168 -6.04 0.60 26.59
CA GLY A 168 -6.65 -0.73 26.47
C GLY A 168 -7.38 -1.14 27.74
N PRO A 169 -8.26 -2.16 27.68
CA PRO A 169 -8.93 -2.69 28.86
C PRO A 169 -7.91 -3.14 29.91
N ARG A 170 -8.19 -2.92 31.19
CA ARG A 170 -7.31 -3.40 32.28
C ARG A 170 -7.27 -4.93 32.29
N GLY A 171 -6.07 -5.49 32.43
CA GLY A 171 -5.86 -6.94 32.57
C GLY A 171 -5.66 -7.72 31.27
N THR A 172 -5.76 -7.06 30.11
CA THR A 172 -5.51 -7.68 28.80
C THR A 172 -4.44 -6.91 28.04
N GLN A 173 -3.38 -7.59 27.61
CA GLN A 173 -2.31 -7.04 26.76
C GLN A 173 -2.55 -7.30 25.26
N ALA A 174 -3.77 -7.66 24.88
CA ALA A 174 -4.10 -7.95 23.49
C ALA A 174 -4.12 -6.65 22.66
N LEU A 175 -3.16 -6.51 21.74
CA LEU A 175 -3.05 -5.34 20.85
C LEU A 175 -4.33 -5.08 20.03
N GLY A 176 -5.09 -6.13 19.71
CA GLY A 176 -6.36 -5.99 18.98
C GLY A 176 -7.47 -5.26 19.75
N GLN A 177 -7.33 -5.07 21.06
CA GLN A 177 -8.28 -4.32 21.90
C GLN A 177 -7.75 -2.94 22.32
N THR A 178 -6.54 -2.59 21.85
CA THR A 178 -5.94 -1.29 22.07
C THR A 178 -6.57 -0.25 21.15
N ARG A 179 -6.85 0.94 21.69
CA ARG A 179 -7.37 2.08 20.94
C ARG A 179 -6.47 3.29 21.12
N LEU A 180 -6.30 4.03 20.04
CA LEU A 180 -5.68 5.34 20.05
C LEU A 180 -6.76 6.40 20.21
N ILE A 181 -6.53 7.33 21.12
CA ILE A 181 -7.39 8.50 21.32
C ILE A 181 -6.57 9.78 21.25
N ARG A 182 -7.13 10.83 20.64
CA ARG A 182 -6.53 12.17 20.58
C ARG A 182 -7.13 13.09 21.64
N ILE A 183 -6.48 14.24 21.86
CA ILE A 183 -7.01 15.30 22.72
C ILE A 183 -8.43 15.67 22.27
N GLY A 184 -9.36 15.70 23.22
CA GLY A 184 -10.77 15.98 23.00
C GLY A 184 -11.64 14.74 22.77
N GLU A 185 -11.07 13.57 22.47
CA GLU A 185 -11.82 12.32 22.31
C GLU A 185 -12.17 11.66 23.65
N SER A 186 -13.22 10.84 23.64
CA SER A 186 -13.71 10.15 24.83
C SER A 186 -13.66 8.63 24.68
N TYR A 187 -13.30 7.95 25.76
CA TYR A 187 -13.28 6.50 25.87
C TYR A 187 -13.92 6.05 27.18
N SER A 188 -14.94 5.19 27.11
CA SER A 188 -15.63 4.65 28.30
C SER A 188 -16.11 5.72 29.31
N GLY A 189 -16.50 6.91 28.83
CA GLY A 189 -16.91 8.05 29.68
C GLY A 189 -15.77 8.98 30.12
N TRP A 190 -14.53 8.70 29.71
CA TRP A 190 -13.35 9.50 30.02
C TRP A 190 -12.92 10.31 28.81
N ARG A 191 -12.97 11.63 28.90
CA ARG A 191 -12.51 12.52 27.84
C ARG A 191 -11.07 12.93 28.06
N LEU A 192 -10.22 12.76 27.05
CA LEU A 192 -8.84 13.20 27.11
C LEU A 192 -8.76 14.72 26.92
N GLU A 193 -8.14 15.42 27.87
CA GLU A 193 -8.03 16.88 27.87
C GLU A 193 -6.62 17.35 27.50
N SER A 194 -5.59 16.66 27.97
CA SER A 194 -4.21 16.94 27.57
C SER A 194 -3.32 15.70 27.71
N ILE A 195 -2.22 15.70 26.96
CA ILE A 195 -1.20 14.65 26.99
C ILE A 195 0.16 15.31 27.26
N ASP A 196 0.80 14.96 28.37
CA ASP A 196 2.14 15.40 28.76
C ASP A 196 3.13 14.22 28.66
N GLU A 197 4.43 14.48 28.81
CA GLU A 197 5.50 13.47 28.71
C GLU A 197 5.30 12.31 29.69
N GLN A 198 4.82 12.60 30.90
CA GLN A 198 4.73 11.61 31.97
C GLN A 198 3.29 11.27 32.38
N PHE A 199 2.32 12.06 31.95
CA PHE A 199 0.93 11.96 32.41
C PHE A 199 -0.07 12.41 31.35
N ALA A 200 -1.26 11.84 31.39
CA ALA A 200 -2.41 12.26 30.62
C ALA A 200 -3.50 12.77 31.56
N VAL A 201 -4.18 13.84 31.18
CA VAL A 201 -5.27 14.44 31.95
C VAL A 201 -6.60 14.07 31.30
N PHE A 202 -7.48 13.48 32.10
CA PHE A 202 -8.81 13.08 31.66
C PHE A 202 -9.89 13.77 32.48
N VAL A 203 -11.06 13.94 31.89
CA VAL A 203 -12.28 14.35 32.58
C VAL A 203 -13.29 13.19 32.54
N ALA A 204 -13.71 12.74 33.72
CA ALA A 204 -14.76 11.74 33.90
C ALA A 204 -15.78 12.25 34.92
N ASP A 205 -17.07 12.23 34.59
CA ASP A 205 -18.17 12.71 35.45
C ASP A 205 -17.94 14.13 36.01
N GLY A 206 -17.33 15.00 35.19
CA GLY A 206 -16.97 16.38 35.55
C GLY A 206 -15.81 16.51 36.53
N VAL A 207 -15.06 15.43 36.76
CA VAL A 207 -13.85 15.40 37.60
C VAL A 207 -12.63 15.23 36.72
N THR A 208 -11.71 16.18 36.82
CA THR A 208 -10.39 16.08 36.19
C THR A 208 -9.49 15.13 36.97
N GLN A 209 -8.88 14.18 36.28
CA GLN A 209 -8.01 13.16 36.84
C GLN A 209 -6.74 13.02 35.99
N ARG A 210 -5.60 12.98 36.69
CA ARG A 210 -4.28 12.82 36.08
C ARG A 210 -3.85 11.36 36.22
N LEU A 211 -3.56 10.72 35.09
CA LEU A 211 -3.11 9.34 35.01
C LEU A 211 -1.68 9.30 34.45
N SER A 212 -0.81 8.48 35.03
CA SER A 212 0.58 8.34 34.60
C SER A 212 0.68 7.53 33.30
N ILE A 213 1.51 7.97 32.36
CA ILE A 213 1.78 7.27 31.09
C ILE A 213 2.88 6.20 31.28
N HIS A 214 3.62 6.26 32.39
CA HIS A 214 4.68 5.30 32.70
C HIS A 214 4.12 3.89 32.94
N GLN A 215 4.22 3.04 31.91
CA GLN A 215 4.26 1.60 32.07
C GLN A 215 5.38 1.01 31.22
N GLU A 216 6.62 1.29 31.63
CA GLU A 216 7.81 0.61 31.12
C GLU A 216 8.38 -0.32 32.22
N ARG A 217 8.14 -1.62 32.02
CA ARG A 217 9.06 -2.79 32.09
C ARG A 217 8.50 -3.98 32.86
N SER A 218 8.28 -5.06 32.11
CA SER A 218 8.89 -6.34 32.45
C SER A 218 9.12 -7.12 31.17
N CYS A 219 10.29 -6.93 30.56
CA CYS A 219 10.91 -8.04 29.84
C CYS A 219 11.45 -8.97 30.92
N PRO A 220 10.98 -10.23 31.03
CA PRO A 220 11.74 -11.21 31.79
C PRO A 220 13.04 -11.43 31.01
N ALA A 221 14.17 -11.18 31.68
CA ALA A 221 15.47 -11.56 31.17
C ALA A 221 15.44 -13.06 30.81
N CYS A 222 15.71 -13.40 29.54
CA CYS A 222 16.09 -14.77 29.21
C CYS A 222 17.38 -15.08 29.97
N SER A 223 17.27 -16.01 30.92
CA SER A 223 18.41 -16.77 31.46
C SER A 223 18.63 -18.00 30.60
#